data_AF-A0A9P7VU52-F1
#
_entry.id   AF-A0A9P7VU52-F1
#
_cell.length_a   1.000
_cell.length_b   1.000
_cell.length_c   1.000
_cell.angle_alpha   90.00
_cell.angle_beta   90.00
_cell.angle_gamma   90.00
#
_symmetry.space_group_name_H-M   'P 1'
#
loop_
_entity.id
_entity.type
_entity.pdbx_description
1 polymer ?
#
loop_
_entity_poly.entity_id
_entity_poly.type
_entity_poly.pdbx_seq_one_letter_code
_entity_poly.pdbx_strand_id
1 'polypeptide(L)'
;MAQPSNFRDVPIGSPVYSLLCKYDTGHGSFITHLDRMPISMKVGIFLIPFTFNTIMATLIAWRAISASTRYHITAFLFVGELMPKHKAEPPSSWFWFCINILIDIFVYQFMFPVVKKFVLGHLWLRIRWGFRPIEIVFRKPTGLRRGSLNKLPPDEFQLAYTQSIFQAIDPNFLKTNVGYNTRIGFWSVEYEAPMSAYSLVEDGIVDLEYWDVSIY
;
A
#
# COMPACT_ATOMS: atom_id res chain seq x y z
N MET A 1 30.49 -14.15 9.27
CA MET A 1 30.37 -14.69 7.90
C MET A 1 29.16 -14.04 7.26
N ALA A 2 29.37 -13.13 6.31
CA ALA A 2 28.27 -12.64 5.48
C ALA A 2 27.78 -13.82 4.64
N GLN A 3 26.48 -14.15 4.72
CA GLN A 3 25.89 -15.07 3.75
C GLN A 3 26.08 -14.44 2.37
N PRO A 4 26.53 -15.20 1.35
CA PRO A 4 26.58 -14.69 -0.01
C PRO A 4 25.16 -14.24 -0.35
N SER A 5 25.04 -12.98 -0.75
CA SER A 5 23.78 -12.43 -1.17
C SER A 5 23.33 -13.18 -2.44
N ASN A 6 22.24 -13.95 -2.33
CA ASN A 6 21.63 -14.72 -3.42
C ASN A 6 20.95 -13.78 -4.44
N PHE A 7 21.69 -12.83 -5.00
CA PHE A 7 21.22 -12.07 -6.15
C PHE A 7 21.17 -13.00 -7.34
N ARG A 8 19.96 -13.20 -7.88
CA ARG A 8 19.74 -13.96 -9.11
C ARG A 8 19.40 -12.95 -10.20
N ASP A 9 20.21 -12.90 -11.24
CA ASP A 9 19.90 -12.05 -12.39
C ASP A 9 18.55 -12.46 -12.97
N VAL A 10 17.66 -11.48 -13.14
CA VAL A 10 16.35 -11.70 -13.75
C VAL A 10 16.52 -11.65 -15.27
N PRO A 11 16.35 -12.77 -16.01
CA PRO A 11 16.56 -12.76 -17.45
C PRO A 11 15.60 -11.80 -18.14
N ILE A 12 16.13 -10.98 -19.05
CA ILE A 12 15.33 -10.08 -19.87
C ILE A 12 14.32 -10.92 -20.66
N GLY A 13 13.04 -10.53 -20.61
CA GLY A 13 11.95 -11.27 -21.25
C GLY A 13 11.38 -12.44 -20.43
N SER A 14 11.89 -12.70 -19.23
CA SER A 14 11.26 -13.65 -18.31
C SER A 14 9.90 -13.12 -17.78
N PRO A 15 8.99 -14.00 -17.35
CA PRO A 15 7.73 -13.58 -16.72
C PRO A 15 7.94 -12.68 -15.50
N VAL A 16 9.01 -12.92 -14.75
CA VAL A 16 9.39 -12.09 -13.58
C VAL A 16 9.83 -10.71 -14.01
N TYR A 17 10.66 -10.59 -15.05
CA TYR A 17 11.04 -9.30 -15.63
C TYR A 17 9.81 -8.51 -16.10
N SER A 18 8.90 -9.15 -16.84
CA SER A 18 7.66 -8.52 -17.31
C SER A 18 6.78 -8.03 -16.15
N LEU A 19 6.70 -8.80 -15.06
CA LEU A 19 5.98 -8.39 -13.85
C LEU A 19 6.64 -7.17 -13.20
N LEU A 20 7.96 -7.19 -13.00
CA LEU A 20 8.69 -6.07 -12.41
C LEU A 20 8.53 -4.79 -13.24
N CYS A 21 8.66 -4.88 -14.56
CA CYS A 21 8.43 -3.75 -15.46
C CYS A 21 6.99 -3.22 -15.40
N LYS A 22 5.99 -4.10 -15.30
CA LYS A 22 4.58 -3.71 -15.21
C LYS A 22 4.29 -2.87 -13.96
N TYR A 23 4.95 -3.19 -12.85
CA TYR A 23 4.72 -2.52 -11.57
C TYR A 23 5.73 -1.40 -11.27
N ASP A 24 6.78 -1.24 -12.08
CA ASP A 24 7.75 -0.16 -11.93
C ASP A 24 7.07 1.20 -12.14
N THR A 25 7.01 1.99 -11.08
CA THR A 25 6.42 3.33 -11.09
C THR A 25 7.43 4.41 -11.50
N GLY A 26 8.43 4.07 -12.33
CA GLY A 26 9.50 4.97 -12.75
C GLY A 26 10.57 5.20 -11.67
N HIS A 27 10.73 4.25 -10.76
CA HIS A 27 11.76 4.30 -9.71
C HIS A 27 12.77 3.16 -9.82
N GLY A 28 12.55 2.22 -10.75
CA GLY A 28 13.55 1.28 -11.24
C GLY A 28 14.07 0.30 -10.20
N SER A 29 13.42 0.16 -9.04
CA SER A 29 13.94 -0.68 -7.97
C SER A 29 12.85 -1.34 -7.13
N PHE A 30 13.04 -2.63 -6.91
CA PHE A 30 12.21 -3.46 -6.05
C PHE A 30 13.08 -4.27 -5.11
N ILE A 31 12.68 -4.35 -3.86
CA ILE A 31 13.25 -5.31 -2.92
C ILE A 31 12.20 -6.37 -2.67
N THR A 32 12.47 -7.59 -3.14
CA THR A 32 11.68 -8.77 -2.82
C THR A 32 12.29 -9.51 -1.63
N HIS A 33 11.49 -10.33 -0.95
CA HIS A 33 11.95 -11.36 -0.03
C HIS A 33 10.79 -12.29 0.31
N LEU A 34 11.11 -13.45 0.88
CA LEU A 34 10.12 -14.36 1.46
C LEU A 34 9.94 -14.13 2.96
N ASP A 35 8.75 -13.70 3.36
CA ASP A 35 8.34 -13.60 4.76
C ASP A 35 7.87 -14.97 5.28
N ARG A 36 8.69 -15.56 6.15
CA ARG A 36 8.49 -16.88 6.77
C ARG A 36 7.93 -16.80 8.20
N MET A 37 7.46 -15.63 8.63
CA MET A 37 6.94 -15.45 9.99
C MET A 37 5.66 -16.26 10.22
N PRO A 38 5.38 -16.66 11.48
CA PRO A 38 4.17 -17.40 11.81
C PRO A 38 2.90 -16.65 11.41
N ILE A 39 1.91 -17.39 10.91
CA ILE A 39 0.62 -16.84 10.46
C ILE A 39 -0.06 -16.03 11.58
N SER A 40 0.00 -16.49 12.83
CA SER A 40 -0.58 -15.78 13.99
C SER A 40 -0.01 -14.37 14.15
N MET A 41 1.30 -14.19 13.95
CA MET A 41 1.94 -12.88 14.01
C MET A 41 1.54 -12.00 12.82
N LYS A 42 1.42 -12.58 11.63
CA LYS A 42 0.94 -11.88 10.42
C LYS A 42 -0.49 -11.35 10.61
N VAL A 43 -1.38 -12.19 11.15
CA VAL A 43 -2.75 -11.81 11.48
C VAL A 43 -2.78 -10.71 12.54
N GLY A 44 -2.03 -10.86 13.63
CA GLY A 44 -1.97 -9.86 14.71
C GLY A 44 -1.53 -8.49 14.21
N ILE A 45 -0.49 -8.45 13.36
CA ILE A 45 -0.01 -7.20 12.75
C ILE A 45 -1.00 -6.62 11.74
N PHE A 46 -1.72 -7.46 10.99
CA PHE A 46 -2.76 -7.02 10.05
C PHE A 46 -3.99 -6.41 10.75
N LEU A 47 -4.35 -6.88 11.94
CA LEU A 47 -5.51 -6.36 12.68
C LEU A 47 -5.41 -4.88 13.01
N ILE A 48 -4.18 -4.35 13.17
CA ILE A 48 -3.95 -2.92 13.45
C ILE A 48 -4.42 -2.04 12.29
N PRO A 49 -3.86 -2.14 11.05
CA PRO A 49 -4.36 -1.37 9.92
C PRO A 49 -5.79 -1.73 9.54
N PHE A 50 -6.23 -2.99 9.72
CA PHE A 50 -7.61 -3.37 9.46
C PHE A 50 -8.58 -2.58 10.35
N THR A 51 -8.36 -2.58 11.65
CA THR A 51 -9.22 -1.85 12.62
C THR A 51 -9.24 -0.36 12.32
N PHE A 52 -8.06 0.24 12.09
CA PHE A 52 -7.95 1.66 11.76
C PHE A 52 -8.72 2.01 10.47
N ASN A 53 -8.57 1.22 9.41
CA ASN A 53 -9.30 1.45 8.17
C ASN A 53 -10.80 1.19 8.28
N THR A 54 -11.23 0.24 9.11
CA THR A 54 -12.65 0.00 9.40
C THR A 54 -13.29 1.19 10.12
N ILE A 55 -12.60 1.78 11.10
CA ILE A 55 -13.06 3.01 11.77
C ILE A 55 -13.17 4.15 10.76
N MET A 56 -12.13 4.37 9.93
CA MET A 56 -12.16 5.40 8.90
C MET A 56 -13.27 5.18 7.87
N ALA A 57 -13.48 3.95 7.40
CA ALA A 57 -14.54 3.61 6.46
C ALA A 57 -15.92 3.88 7.06
N THR A 58 -16.12 3.55 8.34
CA THR A 58 -17.36 3.82 9.08
C THR A 58 -17.60 5.33 9.20
N LEU A 59 -16.57 6.11 9.52
CA LEU A 59 -16.67 7.58 9.57
C LEU A 59 -17.01 8.17 8.20
N ILE A 60 -16.36 7.71 7.12
CA ILE A 60 -16.65 8.16 5.75
C ILE A 60 -18.11 7.84 5.36
N ALA A 61 -18.57 6.62 5.64
CA ALA A 61 -19.94 6.20 5.35
C ALA A 61 -20.96 7.01 6.16
N TRP A 62 -20.71 7.21 7.45
CA TRP A 62 -21.55 8.05 8.30
C TRP A 62 -21.61 9.50 7.80
N ARG A 63 -20.47 10.08 7.42
CA ARG A 63 -20.42 11.42 6.82
C ARG A 63 -21.16 11.47 5.49
N ALA A 64 -21.07 10.44 4.64
CA ALA A 64 -21.80 10.38 3.38
C ALA A 64 -23.32 10.42 3.57
N ILE A 65 -23.82 9.63 4.52
CA ILE A 65 -25.24 9.57 4.86
C ILE A 65 -25.69 10.87 5.53
N SER A 66 -24.88 11.44 6.43
CA SER A 66 -25.19 12.71 7.07
C SER A 66 -25.13 13.90 6.10
N ALA A 67 -24.27 13.85 5.09
CA ALA A 67 -24.14 14.92 4.10
C ALA A 67 -25.28 14.86 3.08
N SER A 68 -25.65 13.66 2.62
CA SER A 68 -26.75 13.48 1.65
C SER A 68 -28.09 13.99 2.19
N THR A 69 -28.29 13.92 3.51
CA THR A 69 -29.48 14.46 4.19
C THR A 69 -29.44 15.97 4.44
N ARG A 70 -28.25 16.61 4.45
CA ARG A 70 -28.06 18.03 4.84
C ARG A 70 -27.76 18.97 3.68
N TYR A 71 -27.09 18.51 2.63
CA TYR A 71 -26.79 19.29 1.45
C TYR A 71 -26.69 18.36 0.24
N HIS A 72 -27.57 18.58 -0.75
CA HIS A 72 -27.61 17.80 -2.02
C HIS A 72 -26.27 17.75 -2.79
N ILE A 73 -25.33 18.63 -2.45
CA ILE A 73 -24.07 18.84 -3.17
C ILE A 73 -23.21 17.56 -3.17
N THR A 74 -23.19 16.77 -2.10
CA THR A 74 -22.42 15.51 -2.06
C THR A 74 -23.09 14.37 -2.83
N ALA A 75 -24.43 14.31 -2.85
CA ALA A 75 -25.17 13.36 -3.67
C ALA A 75 -24.94 13.61 -5.18
N PHE A 76 -24.87 14.88 -5.60
CA PHE A 76 -24.58 15.25 -6.97
C PHE A 76 -23.13 14.92 -7.39
N LEU A 77 -22.15 15.14 -6.50
CA LEU A 77 -20.73 14.87 -6.78
C LEU A 77 -20.36 13.39 -6.88
N PHE A 78 -21.09 12.49 -6.20
CA PHE A 78 -20.70 11.07 -6.12
C PHE A 78 -21.71 10.08 -6.73
N VAL A 79 -23.00 10.44 -6.87
CA VAL A 79 -24.07 9.47 -7.22
C VAL A 79 -24.93 9.91 -8.42
N GLY A 80 -24.83 11.16 -8.87
CA GLY A 80 -25.65 11.67 -9.97
C GLY A 80 -27.16 11.71 -9.64
N GLU A 81 -28.02 11.70 -10.66
CA GLU A 81 -29.48 11.91 -10.55
C GLU A 81 -30.27 10.80 -9.79
N LEU A 82 -29.61 9.76 -9.28
CA LEU A 82 -30.27 8.60 -8.69
C LEU A 82 -30.81 8.81 -7.26
N MET A 83 -30.59 9.98 -6.65
CA MET A 83 -31.08 10.28 -5.30
C MET A 83 -32.42 11.03 -5.35
N PRO A 84 -33.40 10.68 -4.49
CA PRO A 84 -34.68 11.36 -4.45
C PRO A 84 -34.47 12.86 -4.21
N LYS A 85 -35.21 13.68 -4.98
CA LYS A 85 -35.27 15.15 -4.85
C LYS A 85 -35.89 15.51 -3.50
N HIS A 86 -35.16 15.31 -2.42
CA HIS A 86 -35.45 15.99 -1.16
C HIS A 86 -35.34 17.49 -1.41
N LYS A 87 -36.11 18.30 -0.69
CA LYS A 87 -35.92 19.76 -0.71
C LYS A 87 -35.11 20.08 0.52
N ALA A 88 -33.82 20.37 0.36
CA ALA A 88 -33.00 20.79 1.49
C ALA A 88 -33.59 22.06 2.10
N GLU A 89 -33.90 21.99 3.39
CA GLU A 89 -34.25 23.16 4.18
C GLU A 89 -33.03 24.10 4.29
N PRO A 90 -33.25 25.43 4.33
CA PRO A 90 -32.15 26.36 4.52
C PRO A 90 -31.41 26.05 5.82
N PRO A 91 -30.06 26.15 5.83
CA PRO A 91 -29.31 25.83 7.04
C PRO A 91 -29.65 26.81 8.16
N SER A 92 -29.84 26.29 9.38
CA SER A 92 -30.11 27.10 10.57
C SER A 92 -28.95 28.05 10.92
N SER A 93 -27.73 27.72 10.49
CA SER A 93 -26.55 28.58 10.61
C SER A 93 -25.59 28.35 9.45
N TRP A 94 -25.31 29.41 8.68
CA TRP A 94 -24.36 29.40 7.58
C TRP A 94 -22.92 29.09 8.01
N PHE A 95 -22.51 29.56 9.20
CA PHE A 95 -21.19 29.26 9.73
C PHE A 95 -20.98 27.75 9.91
N TRP A 96 -21.91 27.09 10.62
CA TRP A 96 -21.83 25.65 10.85
C TRP A 96 -22.02 24.84 9.57
N PHE A 97 -22.82 25.32 8.63
CA PHE A 97 -22.97 24.72 7.31
C PHE A 97 -21.63 24.68 6.56
N CYS A 98 -20.92 25.82 6.47
CA CYS A 98 -19.60 25.88 5.83
C CYS A 98 -18.56 25.00 6.53
N ILE A 99 -18.54 24.98 7.87
CA ILE A 99 -17.64 24.11 8.64
C ILE A 99 -17.89 22.62 8.32
N ASN A 100 -19.15 22.19 8.22
CA ASN A 100 -19.49 20.80 7.88
C ASN A 100 -19.02 20.43 6.46
N ILE A 101 -19.16 21.33 5.49
CA ILE A 101 -18.65 21.12 4.13
C ILE A 101 -17.12 20.98 4.14
N LEU A 102 -16.41 21.84 4.87
CA LEU A 102 -14.95 21.76 4.97
C LEU A 102 -14.50 20.44 5.59
N ILE A 103 -15.20 19.96 6.63
CA ILE A 103 -14.95 18.65 7.24
C ILE A 103 -15.15 17.53 6.21
N ASP A 104 -16.23 17.57 5.43
CA ASP A 104 -16.46 16.55 4.40
C ASP A 104 -15.40 16.56 3.33
N ILE A 105 -15.03 17.73 2.81
CA ILE A 105 -13.95 17.86 1.85
C ILE A 105 -12.67 17.24 2.43
N PHE A 106 -12.35 17.52 3.69
CA PHE A 106 -11.18 16.93 4.34
C PHE A 106 -11.29 15.40 4.45
N VAL A 107 -12.43 14.88 4.91
CA VAL A 107 -12.68 13.43 5.04
C VAL A 107 -12.54 12.74 3.68
N TYR A 108 -13.17 13.25 2.63
CA TYR A 108 -13.11 12.65 1.30
C TYR A 108 -11.78 12.84 0.59
N GLN A 109 -11.11 13.98 0.77
CA GLN A 109 -9.83 14.22 0.10
C GLN A 109 -8.68 13.45 0.76
N PHE A 110 -8.70 13.27 2.08
CA PHE A 110 -7.57 12.68 2.81
C PHE A 110 -7.85 11.26 3.32
N MET A 111 -9.03 10.97 3.86
CA MET A 111 -9.31 9.64 4.44
C MET A 111 -9.72 8.62 3.39
N PHE A 112 -10.56 9.02 2.42
CA PHE A 112 -11.05 8.09 1.39
C PHE A 112 -9.92 7.46 0.55
N PRO A 113 -8.89 8.19 0.07
CA PRO A 113 -7.78 7.57 -0.65
C PRO A 113 -6.99 6.56 0.18
N VAL A 114 -6.84 6.81 1.49
CA VAL A 114 -6.15 5.90 2.42
C VAL A 114 -6.93 4.60 2.56
N VAL A 115 -8.24 4.70 2.83
CA VAL A 115 -9.13 3.53 2.92
C VAL A 115 -9.18 2.77 1.60
N LYS A 116 -9.35 3.49 0.47
CA LYS A 116 -9.36 2.89 -0.87
C LYS A 116 -8.07 2.11 -1.15
N LYS A 117 -6.90 2.69 -0.84
CA LYS A 117 -5.59 2.03 -1.02
C LYS A 117 -5.46 0.79 -0.14
N PHE A 118 -5.93 0.84 1.11
CA PHE A 118 -5.94 -0.33 1.98
C PHE A 118 -6.86 -1.43 1.45
N VAL A 119 -8.07 -1.08 1.05
CA VAL A 119 -9.08 -2.02 0.54
C VAL A 119 -8.59 -2.72 -0.72
N LEU A 120 -8.16 -1.95 -1.74
CA LEU A 120 -7.70 -2.50 -3.03
C LEU A 120 -6.32 -3.15 -2.97
N GLY A 121 -5.50 -2.82 -1.97
CA GLY A 121 -4.19 -3.40 -1.77
C GLY A 121 -4.20 -4.50 -0.72
N HIS A 122 -3.88 -4.13 0.52
CA HIS A 122 -3.60 -5.09 1.58
C HIS A 122 -4.81 -5.99 1.90
N LEU A 123 -6.02 -5.43 2.03
CA LEU A 123 -7.21 -6.22 2.33
C LEU A 123 -7.56 -7.15 1.16
N TRP A 124 -7.53 -6.65 -0.08
CA TRP A 124 -7.80 -7.46 -1.26
C TRP A 124 -6.82 -8.63 -1.41
N LEU A 125 -5.53 -8.41 -1.13
CA LEU A 125 -4.54 -9.48 -1.07
C LEU A 125 -4.96 -10.56 -0.06
N ARG A 126 -5.40 -10.17 1.14
CA ARG A 126 -5.87 -11.13 2.16
C ARG A 126 -7.15 -11.86 1.76
N ILE A 127 -8.08 -11.19 1.10
CA ILE A 127 -9.32 -11.84 0.60
C ILE A 127 -8.98 -12.87 -0.48
N ARG A 128 -8.09 -12.53 -1.42
CA ARG A 128 -7.80 -13.38 -2.58
C ARG A 128 -6.84 -14.53 -2.29
N TRP A 129 -5.87 -14.31 -1.40
CA TRP A 129 -4.72 -15.20 -1.19
C TRP A 129 -4.54 -15.68 0.26
N GLY A 130 -5.26 -15.09 1.21
CA GLY A 130 -5.20 -15.43 2.63
C GLY A 130 -3.90 -14.99 3.32
N PHE A 131 -3.65 -15.59 4.48
CA PHE A 131 -2.34 -15.56 5.13
C PHE A 131 -1.62 -16.86 4.84
N ARG A 132 -0.36 -16.79 4.39
CA ARG A 132 0.42 -17.96 3.99
C ARG A 132 1.61 -18.17 4.93
N PRO A 133 2.08 -19.41 5.13
CA PRO A 133 3.30 -19.68 5.90
C PRO A 133 4.52 -18.94 5.33
N ILE A 134 4.62 -18.91 3.99
CA ILE A 134 5.64 -18.18 3.25
C ILE A 134 4.91 -17.16 2.38
N GLU A 135 5.23 -15.87 2.57
CA GLU A 135 4.63 -14.78 1.81
C GLU A 135 5.66 -14.05 0.95
N ILE A 136 5.31 -13.76 -0.29
CA ILE A 136 6.12 -12.93 -1.17
C ILE A 136 5.88 -11.46 -0.81
N VAL A 137 6.93 -10.75 -0.44
CA VAL A 137 6.85 -9.35 -0.04
C VAL A 137 7.65 -8.49 -1.00
N PHE A 138 6.97 -7.56 -1.65
CA PHE A 138 7.60 -6.53 -2.48
C PHE A 138 7.69 -5.22 -1.72
N ARG A 139 8.81 -4.55 -1.86
CA ARG A 139 8.98 -3.17 -1.40
C ARG A 139 9.48 -2.31 -2.54
N LYS A 140 8.94 -1.09 -2.61
CA LYS A 140 9.33 -0.08 -3.59
C LYS A 140 9.59 1.26 -2.90
N PRO A 141 10.47 2.11 -3.46
CA PRO A 141 10.74 3.42 -2.91
C PRO A 141 9.51 4.33 -3.15
N THR A 142 8.99 4.97 -2.11
CA THR A 142 7.85 5.89 -2.24
C THR A 142 7.86 7.02 -1.20
N GLY A 143 6.96 7.97 -1.40
CA GLY A 143 6.60 8.98 -0.42
C GLY A 143 7.55 10.16 -0.33
N LEU A 144 7.26 11.06 0.61
CA LEU A 144 7.96 12.33 0.77
C LEU A 144 9.47 12.13 1.04
N ARG A 145 9.85 11.09 1.79
CA ARG A 145 11.26 10.78 2.08
C ARG A 145 12.06 10.43 0.84
N ARG A 146 11.47 9.71 -0.13
CA ARG A 146 12.08 9.49 -1.45
C ARG A 146 12.24 10.81 -2.20
N GLY A 147 11.24 11.68 -2.14
CA GLY A 147 11.31 13.03 -2.72
C GLY A 147 12.42 13.89 -2.13
N SER A 148 12.68 13.80 -0.83
CA SER A 148 13.82 14.46 -0.18
C SER A 148 15.15 13.88 -0.64
N LEU A 149 15.25 12.55 -0.79
CA LEU A 149 16.46 11.89 -1.28
C LEU A 149 16.84 12.38 -2.68
N ASN A 150 15.85 12.52 -3.58
CA ASN A 150 16.07 13.00 -4.95
C ASN A 150 16.59 14.44 -5.06
N LYS A 151 16.58 15.21 -3.96
CA LYS A 151 17.09 16.59 -3.91
C LYS A 151 18.54 16.67 -3.45
N LEU A 152 19.13 15.56 -3.01
CA LEU A 152 20.51 15.53 -2.56
C LEU A 152 21.48 15.65 -3.75
N PRO A 153 22.70 16.14 -3.52
CA PRO A 153 23.81 15.99 -4.44
C PRO A 153 24.02 14.52 -4.85
N PRO A 154 24.53 14.22 -6.07
CA PRO A 154 24.63 12.85 -6.58
C PRO A 154 25.42 11.88 -5.69
N ASP A 155 26.51 12.33 -5.09
CA ASP A 155 27.36 11.56 -4.17
C ASP A 155 26.64 11.22 -2.86
N GLU A 156 26.01 12.23 -2.24
CA GLU A 156 25.19 12.04 -1.03
C GLU A 156 23.97 11.14 -1.30
N PHE A 157 23.34 11.30 -2.47
CA PHE A 157 22.25 10.45 -2.91
C PHE A 157 22.69 8.98 -2.98
N GLN A 158 23.80 8.69 -3.65
CA GLN A 158 24.27 7.31 -3.83
C GLN A 158 24.61 6.68 -2.47
N LEU A 159 25.26 7.43 -1.58
CA LEU A 159 25.57 6.95 -0.24
C LEU A 159 24.29 6.64 0.55
N ALA A 160 23.36 7.59 0.64
CA ALA A 160 22.13 7.42 1.41
C ALA A 160 21.20 6.35 0.82
N TYR A 161 21.12 6.24 -0.52
CA TYR A 161 20.37 5.20 -1.20
C TYR A 161 20.95 3.81 -0.91
N THR A 162 22.26 3.65 -1.06
CA THR A 162 22.98 2.39 -0.78
C THR A 162 22.85 1.97 0.68
N GLN A 163 23.00 2.91 1.63
CA GLN A 163 22.78 2.63 3.05
C GLN A 163 21.36 2.16 3.34
N SER A 164 20.35 2.79 2.73
CA SER A 164 18.95 2.38 2.91
C SER A 164 18.68 0.98 2.36
N ILE A 165 19.36 0.61 1.27
CA ILE A 165 19.29 -0.72 0.68
C ILE A 165 19.81 -1.74 1.68
N PHE A 166 21.02 -1.54 2.21
CA PHE A 166 21.61 -2.47 3.17
C PHE A 166 20.76 -2.67 4.42
N GLN A 167 20.14 -1.61 4.93
CA GLN A 167 19.19 -1.72 6.04
C GLN A 167 17.94 -2.50 5.65
N ALA A 168 17.42 -2.28 4.44
CA ALA A 168 16.21 -2.95 3.97
C ALA A 168 16.43 -4.46 3.70
N ILE A 169 17.63 -4.88 3.33
CA ILE A 169 17.96 -6.29 3.04
C ILE A 169 18.67 -7.01 4.18
N ASP A 170 18.87 -6.37 5.33
CA ASP A 170 19.52 -7.01 6.48
C ASP A 170 18.76 -8.30 6.88
N PRO A 171 19.42 -9.48 6.85
CA PRO A 171 18.77 -10.74 7.19
C PRO A 171 18.18 -10.76 8.60
N ASN A 172 18.79 -10.07 9.56
CA ASN A 172 18.25 -9.99 10.92
C ASN A 172 16.96 -9.17 10.94
N PHE A 173 16.93 -8.03 10.25
CA PHE A 173 15.73 -7.24 10.05
C PHE A 173 14.60 -8.06 9.40
N LEU A 174 14.88 -8.79 8.32
CA LEU A 174 13.87 -9.57 7.61
C LEU A 174 13.36 -10.78 8.38
N LYS A 175 14.22 -11.44 9.16
CA LYS A 175 13.82 -12.62 9.98
C LYS A 175 13.03 -12.24 11.23
N THR A 176 13.12 -11.00 11.69
CA THR A 176 12.47 -10.55 12.93
C THR A 176 11.19 -9.76 12.67
N ASN A 177 10.97 -9.30 11.44
CA ASN A 177 9.82 -8.48 11.07
C ASN A 177 8.93 -9.20 10.06
N VAL A 178 7.63 -9.23 10.35
CA VAL A 178 6.62 -9.58 9.33
C VAL A 178 6.69 -8.60 8.17
N GLY A 179 6.37 -9.05 6.95
CA GLY A 179 6.42 -8.27 5.72
C GLY A 179 5.84 -6.86 5.85
N TYR A 180 4.70 -6.71 6.53
CA TYR A 180 4.09 -5.40 6.80
C TYR A 180 5.00 -4.43 7.58
N ASN A 181 5.84 -4.93 8.50
CA ASN A 181 6.77 -4.16 9.32
C ASN A 181 8.12 -3.95 8.66
N THR A 182 8.37 -4.51 7.47
CA THR A 182 9.61 -4.30 6.71
C THR A 182 9.67 -2.94 5.99
N ARG A 183 8.75 -2.02 6.33
CA ARG A 183 8.71 -0.63 5.87
C ARG A 183 9.76 0.19 6.63
N ILE A 184 10.85 0.55 5.94
CA ILE A 184 11.97 1.29 6.54
C ILE A 184 12.44 2.41 5.61
N GLY A 185 12.76 3.57 6.17
CA GLY A 185 13.20 4.73 5.40
C GLY A 185 12.14 5.21 4.41
N PHE A 186 12.40 5.03 3.11
CA PHE A 186 11.48 5.31 2.00
C PHE A 186 10.98 4.04 1.30
N TRP A 187 11.33 2.86 1.80
CA TRP A 187 10.84 1.58 1.29
C TRP A 187 9.45 1.31 1.86
N SER A 188 8.48 1.19 0.96
CA SER A 188 7.09 0.85 1.31
C SER A 188 6.70 -0.49 0.73
N VAL A 189 5.88 -1.23 1.47
CA VAL A 189 5.33 -2.51 1.00
C VAL A 189 4.34 -2.26 -0.13
N GLU A 190 4.50 -3.02 -1.20
CA GLU A 190 3.61 -3.09 -2.36
C GLU A 190 2.74 -4.34 -2.25
N TYR A 191 1.44 -4.21 -2.57
CA TYR A 191 0.47 -5.31 -2.45
C TYR A 191 -0.01 -5.81 -3.81
N GLU A 192 0.08 -5.01 -4.87
CA GLU A 192 -0.38 -5.42 -6.19
C GLU A 192 0.57 -6.40 -6.89
N ALA A 193 1.88 -6.16 -6.81
CA ALA A 193 2.89 -7.04 -7.39
C ALA A 193 2.88 -8.46 -6.79
N PRO A 194 2.79 -8.66 -5.45
CA PRO A 194 2.63 -9.99 -4.86
C PRO A 194 1.45 -10.78 -5.42
N MET A 195 0.30 -10.14 -5.71
CA MET A 195 -0.86 -10.84 -6.25
C MET A 195 -0.56 -11.47 -7.61
N SER A 196 0.13 -10.73 -8.50
CA SER A 196 0.56 -11.27 -9.79
C SER A 196 1.67 -12.30 -9.63
N ALA A 197 2.57 -12.13 -8.65
CA ALA A 197 3.62 -13.08 -8.37
C ALA A 197 3.06 -14.42 -7.88
N TYR A 198 2.04 -14.40 -7.01
CA TYR A 198 1.36 -15.61 -6.58
C TYR A 198 0.61 -16.30 -7.73
N SER A 199 0.01 -15.56 -8.67
CA SER A 199 -0.55 -16.17 -9.88
C SER A 199 0.49 -16.93 -10.68
N LEU A 200 1.68 -16.36 -10.92
CA LEU A 200 2.77 -17.05 -11.62
C LEU A 200 3.25 -18.31 -10.90
N VAL A 201 3.19 -18.32 -9.57
CA VAL A 201 3.55 -19.49 -8.74
C VAL A 201 2.46 -20.56 -8.79
N GLU A 202 1.18 -20.19 -8.69
CA GLU A 202 0.07 -21.14 -8.83
C GLU A 202 -0.02 -21.75 -10.24
N ASP A 203 0.33 -20.97 -11.27
CA ASP A 203 0.40 -21.44 -12.65
C ASP A 203 1.64 -22.32 -12.94
N GLY A 204 2.53 -22.50 -11.95
CA GLY A 204 3.76 -23.30 -12.09
C GLY A 204 4.80 -22.70 -13.03
N ILE A 205 4.68 -21.40 -13.35
CA ILE A 205 5.57 -20.69 -14.27
C ILE A 205 6.86 -20.28 -13.55
N VAL A 206 6.76 -19.94 -12.26
CA VAL A 206 7.88 -19.46 -11.43
C VAL A 206 7.84 -20.12 -10.06
N ASP A 207 8.95 -20.68 -9.61
CA ASP A 207 9.08 -21.24 -8.27
C ASP A 207 8.99 -20.16 -7.18
N LEU A 208 8.43 -20.50 -6.01
CA LEU A 208 8.28 -19.57 -4.90
C LEU A 208 9.63 -18.99 -4.44
N GLU A 209 10.66 -19.82 -4.42
CA GLU A 209 12.03 -19.50 -4.04
C GLU A 209 12.68 -18.46 -4.96
N TYR A 210 12.18 -18.32 -6.19
CA TYR A 210 12.63 -17.28 -7.11
C TYR A 210 12.37 -15.87 -6.56
N TRP A 211 11.36 -15.72 -5.70
CA TRP A 211 11.02 -14.42 -5.11
C TRP A 211 11.82 -14.05 -3.86
N ASP A 212 12.78 -14.89 -3.46
CA ASP A 212 13.74 -14.57 -2.38
C ASP A 212 14.94 -13.72 -2.88
N VAL A 213 14.72 -12.91 -3.91
CA VAL A 213 15.73 -12.01 -4.50
C VAL A 213 15.77 -10.71 -3.70
N SER A 214 16.94 -10.25 -3.32
CA SER A 214 17.13 -8.90 -2.76
C SER A 214 17.59 -7.95 -3.87
N ILE A 215 17.08 -6.71 -3.90
CA ILE A 215 17.31 -5.57 -4.83
C ILE A 215 17.41 -5.86 -6.35
N TYR A 216 16.45 -5.32 -7.11
CA TYR A 216 16.59 -4.82 -8.49
C TYR A 216 16.93 -3.33 -8.46
#